data_AF-A0A924R908-F1
#
_entry.id   AF-A0A924R908-F1
#
_cell.length_a   1.000
_cell.length_b   1.000
_cell.length_c   1.000
_cell.angle_alpha   90.00
_cell.angle_beta   90.00
_cell.angle_gamma   90.00
#
_symmetry.space_group_name_H-M   'P 1'
#
loop_
_entity.id
_entity.type
_entity.pdbx_description
1 polymer ?
#
loop_
_entity_poly.entity_id
_entity_poly.type
_entity_poly.pdbx_seq_one_letter_code
_entity_poly.pdbx_strand_id
1 'polypeptide(L)'
;MKPNDDNAALPASERPFRILIISGSGRRQYNCPGVDGKSRTLMLKMADMLPKDWEIDYEDLGNVYGRAKIQSCNACVSTSMALCVWPCNCYEKNSRMEKDLMWDLDMYARLDMADAWAIIGPINWYGPSSNLKLMFDRLVCMNGGNPDENLIDHKDPEKAMALEHTEQWEQLSVNHLEGRTAAFF
;
A
#
# COMPACT_ATOMS: atom_id res chain seq x y z
N MET A 1 -2.51 -14.46 -10.96
CA MET A 1 -2.20 -14.02 -12.33
C MET A 1 -1.30 -12.80 -12.18
N LYS A 2 -0.35 -12.55 -13.09
CA LYS A 2 0.47 -11.32 -12.99
C LYS A 2 -0.24 -10.24 -13.81
N PRO A 3 -0.67 -9.12 -13.21
CA PRO A 3 -1.27 -8.02 -13.96
C PRO A 3 -0.23 -7.39 -14.91
N ASN A 4 -0.66 -6.70 -15.97
CA ASN A 4 0.25 -6.02 -16.88
C ASN A 4 0.40 -4.54 -16.50
N ASP A 5 1.48 -4.18 -15.81
CA ASP A 5 1.69 -2.81 -15.30
C ASP A 5 1.71 -1.73 -16.40
N ASP A 6 2.02 -2.09 -17.65
CA ASP A 6 1.96 -1.16 -18.78
C ASP A 6 0.53 -0.61 -19.02
N ASN A 7 -0.51 -1.36 -18.60
CA ASN A 7 -1.90 -0.93 -18.71
C ASN A 7 -2.25 0.25 -17.79
N ALA A 8 -1.42 0.56 -16.77
CA ALA A 8 -1.62 1.74 -15.94
C ALA A 8 -1.36 3.06 -16.69
N ALA A 9 -0.64 3.01 -17.82
CA ALA A 9 -0.42 4.16 -18.69
C ALA A 9 -1.62 4.46 -19.62
N LEU A 10 -2.58 3.53 -19.74
CA LEU A 10 -3.77 3.70 -20.57
C LEU A 10 -4.83 4.55 -19.85
N PRO A 11 -5.69 5.27 -20.60
CA PRO A 11 -6.87 5.92 -20.01
C PRO A 11 -7.74 4.92 -19.23
N ALA A 12 -8.38 5.39 -18.14
CA ALA A 12 -9.20 4.55 -17.27
C ALA A 12 -10.34 3.80 -18.01
N SER A 13 -10.84 4.36 -19.12
CA SER A 13 -11.86 3.74 -19.97
C SER A 13 -11.34 2.63 -20.89
N GLU A 14 -10.02 2.54 -21.09
CA GLU A 14 -9.37 1.65 -22.07
C GLU A 14 -8.55 0.55 -21.40
N ARG A 15 -8.17 0.73 -20.13
CA ARG A 15 -7.45 -0.29 -19.37
C ARG A 15 -8.40 -1.37 -18.81
N PRO A 16 -7.95 -2.63 -18.72
CA PRO A 16 -8.71 -3.66 -18.01
C PRO A 16 -8.91 -3.29 -16.54
N PHE A 17 -10.04 -3.68 -15.96
CA PHE A 17 -10.31 -3.46 -14.54
C PHE A 17 -9.29 -4.25 -13.70
N ARG A 18 -8.54 -3.56 -12.84
CA ARG A 18 -7.52 -4.16 -11.98
C ARG A 18 -7.99 -4.22 -10.53
N ILE A 19 -7.89 -5.41 -9.93
CA ILE A 19 -8.15 -5.62 -8.51
C ILE A 19 -6.92 -6.18 -7.80
N LEU A 20 -6.58 -5.57 -6.66
CA LEU A 20 -5.54 -6.06 -5.75
C LEU A 20 -6.20 -6.74 -4.54
N ILE A 21 -5.96 -8.04 -4.38
CA ILE A 21 -6.50 -8.82 -3.26
C ILE A 21 -5.39 -9.09 -2.24
N ILE A 22 -5.59 -8.68 -1.00
CA ILE A 22 -4.58 -8.73 0.05
C ILE A 22 -5.01 -9.69 1.16
N SER A 23 -4.18 -10.70 1.43
CA SER A 23 -4.30 -11.52 2.63
C SER A 23 -3.53 -10.86 3.78
N GLY A 24 -4.25 -10.51 4.84
CA GLY A 24 -3.71 -9.82 6.02
C GLY A 24 -3.49 -10.73 7.22
N SER A 25 -3.43 -12.06 7.09
CA SER A 25 -3.21 -12.94 8.26
C SER A 25 -1.75 -13.02 8.64
N GLY A 26 -1.42 -12.90 9.93
CA GLY A 26 -0.04 -13.09 10.42
C GLY A 26 0.46 -14.54 10.38
N ARG A 27 -0.34 -15.51 9.91
CA ARG A 27 0.07 -16.92 9.81
C ARG A 27 1.18 -17.09 8.77
N ARG A 28 2.02 -18.09 9.00
CA ARG A 28 3.15 -18.45 8.13
C ARG A 28 2.78 -19.67 7.31
N GLN A 29 2.94 -19.58 5.99
CA GLN A 29 2.65 -20.67 5.04
C GLN A 29 3.39 -21.99 5.37
N TYR A 30 4.58 -21.91 5.98
CA TYR A 30 5.44 -23.10 6.18
C TYR A 30 5.72 -23.46 7.63
N ASN A 31 5.19 -22.69 8.60
CA ASN A 31 5.59 -22.83 10.00
C ASN A 31 4.44 -22.57 10.99
N CYS A 32 3.19 -22.64 10.54
CA CYS A 32 2.03 -22.63 11.41
C CYS A 32 1.37 -24.02 11.41
N PRO A 33 0.90 -24.52 12.59
CA PRO A 33 0.10 -25.74 12.64
C PRO A 33 -1.10 -25.64 11.69
N GLY A 34 -1.33 -26.65 10.86
CA GLY A 34 -2.42 -26.64 9.88
C GLY A 34 -2.17 -25.80 8.61
N VAL A 35 -0.91 -25.44 8.35
CA VAL A 35 -0.24 -25.04 7.08
C VAL A 35 -0.82 -23.95 6.17
N ASP A 36 -2.09 -23.55 6.19
CA ASP A 36 -2.54 -22.34 5.47
C ASP A 36 -3.55 -21.52 6.30
N GLY A 37 -3.52 -20.21 6.13
CA GLY A 37 -4.45 -19.28 6.78
C GLY A 37 -5.76 -19.19 6.00
N LYS A 38 -6.90 -19.15 6.73
CA LYS A 38 -8.21 -18.95 6.10
C LYS A 38 -8.26 -17.71 5.21
N SER A 39 -7.58 -16.64 5.61
CA SER A 39 -7.47 -15.40 4.82
C SER A 39 -6.80 -15.64 3.46
N ARG A 40 -5.68 -16.38 3.41
CA ARG A 40 -5.01 -16.74 2.15
C ARG A 40 -5.88 -17.67 1.31
N THR A 41 -6.54 -18.64 1.92
CA THR A 41 -7.51 -19.51 1.23
C THR A 41 -8.63 -18.70 0.58
N LEU A 42 -9.20 -17.72 1.30
CA LEU A 42 -10.27 -16.85 0.79
C LEU A 42 -9.77 -15.90 -0.31
N MET A 43 -8.56 -15.37 -0.18
CA MET A 43 -7.90 -14.56 -1.21
C MET A 43 -7.78 -15.33 -2.53
N LEU A 44 -7.22 -16.55 -2.48
CA LEU A 44 -7.08 -17.39 -3.67
C LEU A 44 -8.45 -17.78 -4.26
N LYS A 45 -9.42 -18.11 -3.41
CA LYS A 45 -10.77 -18.42 -3.85
C LYS A 45 -11.45 -17.23 -4.54
N MET A 46 -11.28 -16.01 -4.01
CA MET A 46 -11.78 -14.80 -4.65
C MET A 46 -11.11 -14.59 -6.01
N ALA A 47 -9.78 -14.71 -6.07
CA ALA A 47 -9.02 -14.60 -7.33
C ALA A 47 -9.54 -15.58 -8.41
N ASP A 48 -9.88 -16.80 -8.03
CA ASP A 48 -10.41 -17.82 -8.96
C ASP A 48 -11.86 -17.56 -9.40
N MET A 49 -12.63 -16.79 -8.63
CA MET A 49 -14.05 -16.51 -8.90
C MET A 49 -14.29 -15.22 -9.69
N LEU A 50 -13.29 -14.34 -9.78
CA LEU A 50 -13.41 -13.07 -10.49
C LEU A 50 -13.37 -13.24 -12.02
N PRO A 51 -13.93 -12.29 -12.78
CA PRO A 51 -13.89 -12.33 -14.24
C PRO A 51 -12.46 -12.44 -14.77
N LYS A 52 -12.25 -13.29 -15.78
CA LYS A 52 -10.91 -13.60 -16.32
C LYS A 52 -10.31 -12.50 -17.19
N ASP A 53 -11.16 -11.60 -17.66
CA ASP A 53 -10.81 -10.40 -18.41
C ASP A 53 -10.34 -9.26 -17.49
N TRP A 54 -10.49 -9.41 -16.16
CA TRP A 54 -9.92 -8.49 -15.18
C TRP A 54 -8.45 -8.80 -14.92
N GLU A 55 -7.71 -7.78 -14.53
CA GLU A 55 -6.36 -7.94 -14.00
C GLU A 55 -6.42 -8.25 -12.50
N ILE A 56 -6.13 -9.50 -12.16
CA ILE A 56 -6.20 -9.99 -10.79
C ILE A 56 -4.79 -10.08 -10.22
N ASP A 57 -4.46 -9.09 -9.39
CA ASP A 57 -3.26 -9.05 -8.57
C ASP A 57 -3.59 -9.52 -7.14
N TYR A 58 -2.66 -10.20 -6.47
CA TYR A 58 -2.82 -10.55 -5.08
C TYR A 58 -1.51 -10.60 -4.32
N GLU A 59 -1.58 -10.35 -3.01
CA GLU A 59 -0.44 -10.40 -2.11
C GLU A 59 -0.80 -10.97 -0.74
N ASP A 60 0.06 -11.84 -0.20
CA ASP A 60 -0.05 -12.31 1.17
C ASP A 60 0.95 -11.57 2.05
N LEU A 61 0.45 -10.73 2.95
CA LEU A 61 1.27 -9.98 3.92
C LEU A 61 1.68 -10.83 5.14
N GLY A 62 1.44 -12.15 5.11
CA GLY A 62 1.79 -13.06 6.18
C GLY A 62 3.28 -13.05 6.55
N ASN A 63 3.55 -13.43 7.81
CA ASN A 63 4.89 -13.40 8.39
C ASN A 63 5.78 -14.55 7.91
N VAL A 64 6.01 -14.68 6.61
CA VAL A 64 6.83 -15.75 6.03
C VAL A 64 8.29 -15.59 6.44
N TYR A 65 8.95 -16.69 6.82
CA TYR A 65 10.36 -16.67 7.18
C TYR A 65 11.21 -16.19 6.01
N GLY A 66 12.15 -15.29 6.28
CA GLY A 66 13.08 -14.74 5.28
C GLY A 66 12.54 -13.56 4.45
N ARG A 67 11.24 -13.23 4.53
CA ARG A 67 10.71 -11.99 3.95
C ARG A 67 11.04 -10.79 4.84
N ALA A 68 11.17 -9.62 4.22
CA ALA A 68 11.22 -8.36 4.93
C ALA A 68 9.97 -8.17 5.80
N LYS A 69 10.09 -7.38 6.87
CA LYS A 69 8.94 -6.91 7.62
C LYS A 69 8.41 -5.65 6.96
N ILE A 70 7.13 -5.34 7.17
CA ILE A 70 6.63 -3.99 6.89
C ILE A 70 7.18 -3.09 7.99
N GLN A 71 7.94 -2.07 7.60
CA GLN A 71 8.44 -1.10 8.56
C GLN A 71 7.31 -0.17 9.02
N SER A 72 7.40 0.37 10.23
CA SER A 72 6.36 1.26 10.78
C SER A 72 6.35 2.62 10.08
N CYS A 73 5.23 3.33 10.15
CA CYS A 73 5.21 4.72 9.73
C CYS A 73 6.02 5.59 10.73
N ASN A 74 6.86 6.50 10.23
CA ASN A 74 7.57 7.47 11.05
C ASN A 74 6.71 8.70 11.41
N ALA A 75 5.44 8.72 10.99
CA ALA A 75 4.47 9.78 11.28
C ALA A 75 4.93 11.18 10.84
N CYS A 76 5.55 11.32 9.66
CA CYS A 76 6.01 12.62 9.14
C CYS A 76 4.89 13.69 9.07
N VAL A 77 3.65 13.25 8.84
CA VAL A 77 2.46 14.11 8.87
C VAL A 77 2.28 14.86 10.19
N SER A 78 2.78 14.33 11.30
CA SER A 78 2.74 14.99 12.61
C SER A 78 3.68 16.19 12.72
N THR A 79 4.57 16.38 11.74
CA THR A 79 5.37 17.62 11.58
C THR A 79 4.74 18.55 10.56
N SER A 80 4.41 18.01 9.37
CA SER A 80 3.80 18.75 8.26
C SER A 80 3.22 17.75 7.27
N MET A 81 2.07 18.05 6.66
CA MET A 81 1.51 17.18 5.61
C MET A 81 2.45 17.10 4.40
N ALA A 82 3.14 18.19 4.08
CA ALA A 82 4.13 18.27 3.00
C ALA A 82 5.39 17.40 3.24
N LEU A 83 5.68 17.04 4.50
CA LEU A 83 6.80 16.13 4.84
C LEU A 83 6.43 14.65 4.58
N CYS A 84 5.14 14.36 4.45
CA CYS A 84 4.61 13.03 4.19
C CYS A 84 4.47 12.83 2.68
N VAL A 85 5.54 12.35 2.02
CA VAL A 85 5.59 12.16 0.57
C VAL A 85 4.75 10.95 0.13
N TRP A 86 4.09 11.04 -1.02
CA TRP A 86 3.44 9.93 -1.72
C TRP A 86 4.17 9.64 -3.05
N PRO A 87 4.73 8.43 -3.26
CA PRO A 87 4.86 7.33 -2.30
C PRO A 87 5.83 7.64 -1.14
N CYS A 88 5.70 6.92 -0.02
CA CYS A 88 6.46 7.24 1.19
C CYS A 88 7.98 7.05 1.05
N ASN A 89 8.72 8.15 1.15
CA ASN A 89 10.19 8.18 1.05
C ASN A 89 10.94 7.96 2.39
N CYS A 90 10.30 7.41 3.43
CA CYS A 90 11.01 7.07 4.67
C CYS A 90 11.87 5.81 4.57
N TYR A 91 11.59 4.95 3.59
CA TYR A 91 12.30 3.70 3.32
C TYR A 91 12.50 3.58 1.81
N GLU A 92 13.30 2.62 1.40
CA GLU A 92 13.68 2.42 0.01
C GLU A 92 13.65 0.93 -0.36
N LYS A 93 13.48 0.67 -1.65
CA LYS A 93 13.49 -0.69 -2.20
C LYS A 93 14.89 -1.29 -2.09
N ASN A 94 14.97 -2.57 -1.72
CA ASN A 94 16.22 -3.33 -1.60
C ASN A 94 17.23 -2.78 -0.56
N SER A 95 16.77 -1.98 0.42
CA SER A 95 17.67 -1.52 1.47
C SER A 95 18.31 -2.70 2.21
N ARG A 96 19.63 -2.65 2.38
CA ARG A 96 20.34 -3.67 3.17
C ARG A 96 20.19 -3.47 4.67
N MET A 97 20.03 -2.22 5.09
CA MET A 97 19.92 -1.83 6.50
C MET A 97 18.45 -1.86 6.95
N GLU A 98 17.57 -1.28 6.15
CA GLU A 98 16.15 -1.10 6.50
C GLU A 98 15.25 -1.82 5.49
N LYS A 99 15.38 -3.15 5.44
CA LYS A 99 14.53 -3.99 4.59
C LYS A 99 13.06 -3.68 4.86
N ASP A 100 12.31 -3.35 3.82
CA ASP A 100 10.90 -2.99 3.92
C ASP A 100 10.06 -3.74 2.90
N LEU A 101 9.08 -4.48 3.40
CA LEU A 101 8.25 -5.34 2.57
C LEU A 101 7.38 -4.52 1.60
N MET A 102 6.94 -3.32 1.97
CA MET A 102 6.09 -2.50 1.09
C MET A 102 6.85 -2.10 -0.16
N TRP A 103 8.08 -1.60 0.00
CA TRP A 103 8.94 -1.25 -1.13
C TRP A 103 9.45 -2.45 -1.91
N ASP A 104 9.87 -3.52 -1.23
CA ASP A 104 10.40 -4.73 -1.89
C ASP A 104 9.35 -5.42 -2.79
N LEU A 105 8.05 -5.20 -2.52
CA LEU A 105 6.92 -5.73 -3.30
C LEU A 105 6.26 -4.71 -4.22
N ASP A 106 6.80 -3.50 -4.33
CA ASP A 106 6.20 -2.39 -5.09
C ASP A 106 4.74 -2.10 -4.68
N MET A 107 4.41 -2.26 -3.39
CA MET A 107 3.03 -2.17 -2.90
C MET A 107 2.40 -0.81 -3.19
N TYR A 108 3.16 0.28 -3.09
CA TYR A 108 2.66 1.63 -3.37
C TYR A 108 2.14 1.75 -4.81
N ALA A 109 2.92 1.29 -5.78
CA ALA A 109 2.52 1.29 -7.18
C ALA A 109 1.35 0.33 -7.43
N ARG A 110 1.37 -0.86 -6.83
CA ARG A 110 0.28 -1.86 -6.99
C ARG A 110 -1.05 -1.34 -6.44
N LEU A 111 -1.02 -0.66 -5.30
CA LEU A 111 -2.18 -0.01 -4.70
C LEU A 111 -2.69 1.14 -5.59
N ASP A 112 -1.79 1.96 -6.12
CA ASP A 112 -2.13 3.07 -7.01
C ASP A 112 -2.70 2.60 -8.36
N MET A 113 -2.17 1.51 -8.93
CA MET A 113 -2.64 1.00 -10.22
C MET A 113 -4.00 0.28 -10.12
N ALA A 114 -4.37 -0.25 -8.95
CA ALA A 114 -5.60 -1.01 -8.79
C ALA A 114 -6.86 -0.11 -8.74
N ASP A 115 -7.91 -0.48 -9.48
CA ASP A 115 -9.23 0.15 -9.43
C ASP A 115 -9.99 -0.21 -8.14
N ALA A 116 -9.74 -1.41 -7.61
CA ALA A 116 -10.33 -1.89 -6.37
C ALA A 116 -9.34 -2.65 -5.51
N TRP A 117 -9.50 -2.55 -4.19
CA TRP A 117 -8.76 -3.35 -3.22
C TRP A 117 -9.71 -4.28 -2.47
N ALA A 118 -9.35 -5.55 -2.36
CA ALA A 118 -10.04 -6.52 -1.53
C ALA A 118 -9.10 -6.96 -0.40
N ILE A 119 -9.40 -6.55 0.83
CA ILE A 119 -8.52 -6.79 1.98
C ILE A 119 -9.18 -7.82 2.89
N ILE A 120 -8.51 -8.95 3.07
CA ILE A 120 -9.05 -10.12 3.78
C ILE A 120 -8.16 -10.35 5.00
N GLY A 121 -8.62 -10.01 6.19
CA GLY A 121 -7.82 -10.10 7.43
C GLY A 121 -8.56 -10.81 8.57
N PRO A 122 -7.83 -11.37 9.56
CA PRO A 122 -8.45 -11.76 10.81
C PRO A 122 -8.76 -10.52 11.68
N ILE A 123 -9.74 -10.66 12.57
CA ILE A 123 -9.94 -9.73 13.69
C ILE A 123 -9.08 -10.23 14.86
N ASN A 124 -8.03 -9.48 15.18
CA ASN A 124 -7.17 -9.72 16.33
C ASN A 124 -7.47 -8.65 17.38
N TRP A 125 -8.03 -9.02 18.54
CA TRP A 125 -8.36 -8.07 19.60
C TRP A 125 -9.15 -6.84 19.14
N TYR A 126 -10.27 -7.08 18.44
CA TYR A 126 -11.14 -6.01 17.91
C TYR A 126 -10.46 -5.08 16.88
N GLY A 127 -9.30 -5.46 16.35
CA GLY A 127 -8.58 -4.71 15.30
C GLY A 127 -8.04 -5.60 14.17
N PRO A 128 -7.43 -5.00 13.14
CA PRO A 128 -6.73 -5.75 12.11
C PRO A 128 -5.49 -6.45 12.67
N SER A 129 -4.94 -7.41 11.92
CA SER A 129 -3.62 -7.96 12.25
C SER A 129 -2.54 -6.88 12.21
N SER A 130 -1.43 -7.10 12.93
CA SER A 130 -0.35 -6.12 13.00
C SER A 130 0.26 -5.79 11.64
N ASN A 131 0.47 -6.76 10.75
CA ASN A 131 1.02 -6.51 9.41
C ASN A 131 0.03 -5.70 8.55
N LEU A 132 -1.26 -6.03 8.65
CA LEU A 132 -2.28 -5.29 7.93
C LEU A 132 -2.38 -3.85 8.45
N LYS A 133 -2.29 -3.65 9.77
CA LYS A 133 -2.24 -2.31 10.38
C LYS A 133 -1.02 -1.51 9.93
N LEU A 134 0.15 -2.15 9.90
CA LEU A 134 1.39 -1.52 9.41
C LEU A 134 1.26 -1.08 7.96
N MET A 135 0.66 -1.90 7.08
CA MET A 135 0.36 -1.49 5.70
C MET A 135 -0.48 -0.22 5.71
N PHE A 136 -1.61 -0.18 6.43
CA PHE A 136 -2.47 1.01 6.48
C PHE A 136 -1.77 2.24 7.06
N ASP A 137 -0.98 2.08 8.12
CA ASP A 137 -0.21 3.20 8.71
C ASP A 137 0.78 3.80 7.72
N ARG A 138 1.31 2.98 6.81
CA ARG A 138 2.21 3.38 5.74
C ARG A 138 1.50 4.04 4.54
N LEU A 139 0.16 4.04 4.50
CA LEU A 139 -0.66 4.67 3.46
C LEU A 139 -1.24 6.03 3.87
N VAL A 140 -0.91 6.54 5.06
CA VAL A 140 -1.37 7.88 5.49
C VAL A 140 -1.01 8.99 4.49
N CYS A 141 0.12 8.83 3.79
CA CYS A 141 0.57 9.72 2.72
C CYS A 141 -0.36 9.76 1.49
N MET A 142 -1.20 8.73 1.28
CA MET A 142 -2.18 8.76 0.17
C MET A 142 -3.23 9.86 0.34
N ASN A 143 -3.43 10.35 1.56
CA ASN A 143 -4.40 11.38 1.84
C ASN A 143 -3.71 12.75 1.92
N GLY A 144 -3.42 13.37 0.77
CA GLY A 144 -2.83 14.72 0.72
C GLY A 144 -1.30 14.77 0.83
N GLY A 145 -0.61 13.63 0.68
CA GLY A 145 0.85 13.60 0.78
C GLY A 145 1.51 14.30 -0.40
N ASN A 146 2.71 14.84 -0.14
CA ASN A 146 3.47 15.58 -1.13
C ASN A 146 3.85 14.66 -2.32
N PRO A 147 3.43 14.98 -3.56
CA PRO A 147 3.75 14.15 -4.73
C PRO A 147 5.19 14.34 -5.24
N ASP A 148 5.93 15.35 -4.76
CA ASP A 148 7.29 15.66 -5.21
C ASP A 148 8.23 15.95 -4.03
N GLU A 149 9.10 14.98 -3.73
CA GLU A 149 10.06 15.14 -2.62
C GLU A 149 11.11 16.23 -2.84
N ASN A 150 11.33 16.65 -4.10
CA ASN A 150 12.35 17.66 -4.41
C ASN A 150 11.96 19.04 -3.88
N LEU A 151 10.68 19.27 -3.59
CA LEU A 151 10.20 20.52 -2.99
C LEU A 151 10.69 20.73 -1.55
N ILE A 152 11.17 19.66 -0.90
CA ILE A 152 11.56 19.66 0.51
C ILE A 152 12.96 19.06 0.76
N ASP A 153 13.81 18.99 -0.26
CA ASP A 153 15.18 18.44 -0.20
C ASP A 153 15.32 17.12 0.60
N HIS A 154 14.36 16.21 0.43
CA HIS A 154 14.30 14.95 1.16
C HIS A 154 14.31 15.09 2.69
N LYS A 155 13.10 15.09 3.28
CA LYS A 155 12.89 15.11 4.74
C LYS A 155 13.43 16.36 5.46
N ASP A 156 13.60 17.49 4.76
CA ASP A 156 13.82 18.78 5.43
C ASP A 156 12.51 19.28 6.05
N PRO A 157 12.42 19.35 7.40
CA PRO A 157 11.20 19.76 8.07
C PRO A 157 10.89 21.26 7.89
N GLU A 158 11.91 22.12 7.79
CA GLU A 158 11.72 23.57 7.65
C GLU A 158 11.12 23.90 6.29
N LYS A 159 11.63 23.27 5.22
CA LYS A 159 11.07 23.41 3.88
C LYS A 159 9.66 22.86 3.77
N ALA A 160 9.38 21.71 4.39
CA ALA A 160 8.04 21.12 4.38
C ALA A 160 7.01 22.01 5.08
N MET A 161 7.33 22.49 6.29
CA MET A 161 6.45 23.43 7.01
C MET A 161 6.23 24.72 6.23
N ALA A 162 7.29 25.24 5.58
CA ALA A 162 7.14 26.42 4.72
C ALA A 162 6.23 26.15 3.51
N LEU A 163 6.40 25.01 2.84
CA LEU A 163 5.59 24.62 1.67
C LEU A 163 4.12 24.52 2.02
N GLU A 164 3.77 23.93 3.16
CA GLU A 164 2.39 23.74 3.62
C GLU A 164 1.59 25.05 3.79
N HIS A 165 2.28 26.20 3.88
CA HIS A 165 1.70 27.53 3.95
C HIS A 165 1.64 28.28 2.61
N THR A 166 1.87 27.61 1.48
CA THR A 166 1.88 28.23 0.15
C THR A 166 0.63 27.91 -0.65
N GLU A 167 0.26 28.77 -1.60
CA GLU A 167 -0.78 28.47 -2.60
C GLU A 167 -0.42 27.25 -3.47
N GLN A 168 0.88 27.01 -3.69
CA GLN A 168 1.36 25.83 -4.41
C GLN A 168 0.93 24.55 -3.68
N TRP A 169 0.97 24.53 -2.35
CA TRP A 169 0.55 23.37 -1.58
C TRP A 169 -0.95 23.10 -1.69
N GLU A 170 -1.78 24.13 -1.70
CA GLU A 170 -3.23 23.97 -1.92
C GLU A 170 -3.55 23.28 -3.25
N GLN A 171 -2.70 23.49 -4.27
CA GLN A 171 -2.85 22.85 -5.57
C GLN A 171 -2.29 21.41 -5.60
N LEU A 172 -1.25 21.12 -4.82
CA LEU A 172 -0.57 19.81 -4.79
C LEU A 172 -1.22 18.81 -3.82
N SER A 173 -1.80 19.30 -2.71
CA SER A 173 -2.33 18.48 -1.61
C SER A 173 -3.69 17.87 -1.97
N VAL A 174 -3.69 16.97 -2.95
CA VAL A 174 -4.87 16.25 -3.41
C VAL A 174 -5.04 14.93 -2.67
N ASN A 175 -6.28 14.45 -2.58
CA ASN A 175 -6.54 13.11 -2.08
C ASN A 175 -6.20 12.09 -3.19
N HIS A 176 -5.08 11.37 -3.06
CA HIS A 176 -4.67 10.34 -4.03
C HIS A 176 -5.60 9.12 -4.06
N LEU A 177 -6.59 9.06 -3.14
CA LEU A 177 -7.67 8.06 -3.11
C LEU A 177 -8.97 8.55 -3.77
N GLU A 178 -9.03 9.78 -4.27
CA GLU A 178 -10.25 10.28 -4.90
C GLU A 178 -10.69 9.37 -6.06
N GLY A 179 -11.99 9.03 -6.08
CA GLY A 179 -12.56 8.10 -7.06
C GLY A 179 -12.36 6.61 -6.76
N ARG A 180 -11.61 6.24 -5.71
CA ARG A 180 -11.40 4.83 -5.32
C ARG A 180 -12.43 4.36 -4.28
N THR A 181 -12.81 3.10 -4.36
CA THR A 181 -13.70 2.45 -3.38
C THR A 181 -12.96 1.29 -2.69
N ALA A 182 -12.96 1.28 -1.35
CA ALA A 182 -12.41 0.18 -0.56
C ALA A 182 -13.51 -0.55 0.21
N ALA A 183 -13.44 -1.88 0.26
CA ALA A 183 -14.33 -2.73 1.06
C ALA A 183 -13.49 -3.58 2.04
N PHE A 184 -13.96 -3.67 3.28
CA PHE A 184 -13.33 -4.42 4.37
C PHE A 184 -14.25 -5.59 4.74
N PHE A 185 -13.71 -6.82 4.75
CA PHE A 185 -14.43 -8.04 5.12
C PHE A 185 -13.73 -8.79 6.25
#